data_AF-A0A800JDR3-F1
#
_entry.id   AF-A0A800JDR3-F1
#
_cell.length_a   1.000
_cell.length_b   1.000
_cell.length_c   1.000
_cell.angle_alpha   90.00
_cell.angle_beta   90.00
_cell.angle_gamma   90.00
#
_symmetry.space_group_name_H-M   'P 1'
#
loop_
_entity.id
_entity.type
_entity.pdbx_description
1 polymer ?
#
loop_
_entity_poly.entity_id
_entity_poly.type
_entity_poly.pdbx_seq_one_letter_code
_entity_poly.pdbx_strand_id
1 'polypeptide(L)'
;MTGFAQDDKRIDALENQIRAMQQRLDEIKEADAANRPPEWLDQVHAKGLTFNFYGEAKYNMTKGSNGNYFDPHRFVLIPGYKLSDNAYFNAEIEIEHGGVDDKDDSRFRGEVEIEQFYSDVKINDWLNWRSL
;
A
#
# COMPACT_ATOMS: atom_id res chain seq x y z
N MET A 1 -2.11 56.01 26.52
CA MET A 1 -2.27 55.73 25.06
C MET A 1 -1.24 54.72 24.53
N THR A 2 -0.69 53.83 25.35
CA THR A 2 0.35 52.86 24.94
C THR A 2 -0.17 51.45 24.68
N GLY A 3 -1.38 51.10 25.13
CA GLY A 3 -2.00 49.78 24.91
C GLY A 3 -2.37 49.51 23.46
N PHE A 4 -3.11 50.43 22.81
CA PHE A 4 -3.55 50.28 21.41
C PHE A 4 -2.39 50.06 20.43
N ALA A 5 -1.28 50.79 20.58
CA ALA A 5 -0.11 50.64 19.71
C ALA A 5 0.67 49.34 19.93
N GLN A 6 0.52 48.69 21.08
CA GLN A 6 1.14 47.39 21.39
C GLN A 6 0.25 46.23 20.94
N ASP A 7 -1.07 46.41 21.00
CA ASP A 7 -2.05 45.47 20.47
C ASP A 7 -1.99 45.42 18.93
N ASP A 8 -1.87 46.55 18.24
CA ASP A 8 -1.71 46.61 16.77
C ASP A 8 -0.47 45.83 16.30
N LYS A 9 0.67 46.02 16.95
CA LYS A 9 1.91 45.27 16.63
C LYS A 9 1.77 43.77 16.85
N ARG A 10 0.99 43.37 17.86
CA ARG A 10 0.74 41.96 18.16
C ARG A 10 -0.21 41.34 17.14
N ILE A 11 -1.22 42.09 16.70
CA ILE A 11 -2.13 41.68 15.62
C ILE A 11 -1.34 41.50 14.33
N ASP A 12 -0.50 42.48 13.95
CA ASP A 12 0.34 42.39 12.76
C ASP A 12 1.29 41.17 12.80
N ALA A 13 1.89 40.91 13.97
CA ALA A 13 2.75 39.74 14.15
C ALA A 13 1.99 38.41 13.99
N LEU A 14 0.77 38.33 14.53
CA LEU A 14 -0.09 37.15 14.40
C LEU A 14 -0.57 36.96 12.96
N GLU A 15 -0.94 38.01 12.25
CA GLU A 15 -1.33 37.93 10.84
C GLU A 15 -0.18 37.42 9.96
N ASN A 16 1.04 37.93 10.20
CA ASN A 16 2.23 37.48 9.50
C ASN A 16 2.54 36.00 9.82
N GLN A 17 2.35 35.57 11.06
CA GLN A 17 2.51 34.17 11.45
C GLN A 17 1.45 33.29 10.78
N ILE A 18 0.19 33.69 10.73
CA ILE A 18 -0.89 32.96 10.06
C ILE A 18 -0.58 32.80 8.56
N ARG A 19 -0.13 33.87 7.88
CA ARG A 19 0.26 33.80 6.47
C ARG A 19 1.43 32.86 6.24
N ALA A 20 2.46 32.93 7.08
CA ALA A 20 3.61 32.03 7.00
C ALA A 20 3.19 30.56 7.26
N MET A 21 2.27 30.32 8.18
CA MET A 21 1.73 28.98 8.44
C MET A 21 0.88 28.48 7.26
N GLN A 22 0.05 29.33 6.64
CA GLN A 22 -0.72 28.98 5.45
C GLN A 22 0.19 28.61 4.28
N GLN A 23 1.22 29.42 4.00
CA GLN A 23 2.21 29.12 2.96
C GLN A 23 2.89 27.77 3.18
N ARG A 24 3.32 27.48 4.42
CA ARG A 24 3.88 26.16 4.75
C ARG A 24 2.89 25.02 4.56
N LEU A 25 1.61 25.22 4.88
CA LEU A 25 0.60 24.19 4.65
C LEU A 25 0.39 23.92 3.16
N ASP A 26 0.44 24.95 2.33
CA ASP A 26 0.30 24.79 0.88
C ASP A 26 1.52 24.08 0.28
N GLU A 27 2.74 24.44 0.70
CA GLU A 27 3.98 23.73 0.33
C GLU A 27 3.94 22.25 0.75
N ILE A 28 3.46 21.95 1.96
CA ILE A 28 3.30 20.57 2.44
C ILE A 28 2.26 19.83 1.59
N LYS A 29 1.11 20.46 1.31
CA LYS A 29 0.05 19.84 0.49
C LYS A 29 0.50 19.57 -0.93
N GLU A 30 1.27 20.47 -1.55
CA GLU A 30 1.81 20.26 -2.90
C GLU A 30 2.87 19.16 -2.92
N ALA A 31 3.77 19.13 -1.94
CA ALA A 31 4.77 18.07 -1.80
C ALA A 31 4.12 16.70 -1.53
N ASP A 32 3.04 16.67 -0.75
CA ASP A 32 2.25 15.49 -0.47
C ASP A 32 1.42 15.07 -1.70
N ALA A 33 0.87 16.02 -2.47
CA ALA A 33 0.12 15.74 -3.70
C ALA A 33 0.95 15.03 -4.78
N ALA A 34 2.26 15.24 -4.82
CA ALA A 34 3.16 14.55 -5.74
C ALA A 34 3.38 13.06 -5.38
N ASN A 35 3.19 12.69 -4.11
CA ASN A 35 3.43 11.34 -3.61
C ASN A 35 2.16 10.64 -3.08
N ARG A 36 1.03 11.35 -3.04
CA ARG A 36 -0.22 10.80 -2.52
C ARG A 36 -0.71 9.68 -3.44
N PRO A 37 -1.14 8.54 -2.87
CA PRO A 37 -1.87 7.56 -3.66
C PRO A 37 -3.13 8.21 -4.25
N PRO A 38 -3.61 7.71 -5.39
CA PRO A 38 -4.89 8.12 -5.94
C PRO A 38 -6.01 8.17 -4.89
N GLU A 39 -6.85 9.21 -4.90
CA GLU A 39 -7.91 9.43 -3.90
C GLU A 39 -8.89 8.25 -3.75
N TRP A 40 -9.04 7.42 -4.79
CA TRP A 40 -9.86 6.23 -4.71
C TRP A 40 -9.30 5.18 -3.74
N LEU A 41 -7.97 5.10 -3.56
CA LEU A 41 -7.35 4.21 -2.58
C LEU A 41 -7.70 4.64 -1.16
N ASP A 42 -7.68 5.95 -0.88
CA ASP A 42 -8.09 6.47 0.42
C ASP A 42 -9.56 6.16 0.71
N GLN A 43 -10.44 6.31 -0.30
CA GLN A 43 -11.86 5.97 -0.16
C GLN A 43 -12.08 4.48 0.07
N VAL A 44 -11.28 3.63 -0.55
CA VAL A 44 -11.32 2.17 -0.41
C VAL A 44 -10.81 1.75 0.98
N HIS A 45 -9.70 2.33 1.43
CA HIS A 45 -9.16 2.13 2.78
C HIS A 45 -10.13 2.61 3.86
N ALA A 46 -10.78 3.76 3.67
CA ALA A 46 -11.80 4.27 4.59
C ALA A 46 -13.02 3.33 4.70
N LYS A 47 -13.31 2.55 3.65
CA LYS A 47 -14.35 1.50 3.65
C LYS A 47 -13.86 0.16 4.21
N GLY A 48 -12.60 0.09 4.67
CA GLY A 48 -12.00 -1.08 5.29
C GLY A 48 -11.32 -2.05 4.32
N LEU A 49 -11.26 -1.75 3.02
CA LEU A 49 -10.56 -2.59 2.04
C LEU A 49 -9.12 -2.11 1.86
N THR A 50 -8.17 -3.03 1.92
CA THR A 50 -6.75 -2.77 1.71
C THR A 50 -6.22 -3.68 0.61
N PHE A 51 -5.23 -3.20 -0.14
CA PHE A 51 -4.54 -3.98 -1.15
C PHE A 51 -3.06 -3.94 -0.86
N ASN A 52 -2.45 -5.11 -0.72
CA ASN A 52 -1.00 -5.27 -0.74
C ASN A 52 -0.65 -6.16 -1.92
N PHE A 53 0.56 -5.99 -2.46
CA PHE A 53 1.03 -6.86 -3.53
C PHE A 53 2.55 -6.93 -3.50
N TYR A 54 3.09 -8.00 -4.07
CA TYR A 54 4.50 -8.09 -4.42
C TYR A 54 4.65 -8.87 -5.73
N GLY A 55 5.83 -8.79 -6.33
CA GLY A 55 6.13 -9.56 -7.53
C GLY A 55 7.59 -9.99 -7.54
N GLU A 56 7.85 -11.09 -8.23
CA GLU A 56 9.17 -11.67 -8.39
C GLU A 56 9.50 -11.79 -9.88
N ALA A 57 10.70 -11.37 -10.25
CA ALA A 57 11.25 -11.60 -11.57
C ALA A 57 12.71 -12.04 -11.46
N LYS A 58 13.11 -12.97 -12.33
CA LYS A 58 14.45 -13.55 -12.36
C LYS A 58 15.20 -12.98 -13.57
N TYR A 59 16.41 -12.48 -13.34
CA TYR A 59 17.32 -12.06 -14.40
C TYR A 59 18.60 -12.89 -14.33
N ASN A 60 18.87 -13.65 -15.39
CA ASN A 60 20.02 -14.51 -15.52
C ASN A 60 21.00 -13.91 -16.53
N MET A 61 22.15 -13.48 -16.04
CA MET A 61 23.23 -12.99 -16.88
C MET A 61 24.15 -14.16 -17.25
N THR A 62 24.01 -14.68 -18.47
CA THR A 62 24.85 -15.79 -18.94
C THR A 62 26.04 -15.23 -19.74
N LYS A 63 27.25 -15.71 -19.45
CA LYS A 63 28.46 -15.35 -20.21
C LYS A 63 28.63 -16.21 -21.49
N GLY A 64 27.60 -16.94 -21.89
CA GLY A 64 27.63 -17.94 -22.97
C GLY A 64 26.75 -17.57 -24.18
N SER A 65 26.67 -18.47 -25.15
CA SER A 65 25.95 -18.27 -26.43
C SER A 65 24.43 -18.10 -26.30
N ASN A 66 23.85 -18.45 -25.15
CA ASN A 66 22.40 -18.47 -24.95
C ASN A 66 21.83 -17.10 -24.54
N GLY A 67 22.68 -16.09 -24.35
CA GLY A 67 22.27 -14.73 -24.02
C GLY A 67 21.76 -14.56 -22.58
N ASN A 68 21.52 -13.32 -22.20
CA ASN A 68 20.87 -13.01 -20.92
C ASN A 68 19.37 -13.32 -21.02
N TYR A 69 18.78 -13.78 -19.93
CA TYR A 69 17.35 -14.12 -19.87
C TYR A 69 16.67 -13.37 -18.72
N PHE A 70 15.45 -12.89 -18.97
CA PHE A 70 14.58 -12.22 -18.01
C PHE A 70 13.24 -12.95 -17.95
N ASP A 71 12.77 -13.23 -16.75
CA ASP A 71 11.57 -14.03 -16.51
C ASP A 71 10.74 -13.43 -15.36
N PRO A 72 9.58 -12.80 -15.64
CA PRO A 72 8.60 -12.48 -14.62
C PRO A 72 8.06 -13.80 -14.06
N HIS A 73 8.42 -14.12 -12.82
CA HIS A 73 8.14 -15.43 -12.24
C HIS A 73 6.75 -15.45 -11.60
N ARG A 74 6.41 -14.45 -10.78
CA ARG A 74 5.09 -14.39 -10.13
C ARG A 74 4.68 -12.98 -9.72
N PHE A 75 3.38 -12.80 -9.60
CA PHE A 75 2.73 -11.62 -9.04
C PHE A 75 1.70 -12.05 -8.01
N VAL A 76 1.76 -11.46 -6.82
CA VAL A 76 0.89 -11.82 -5.70
C VAL A 76 0.10 -10.60 -5.26
N LEU A 77 -1.22 -10.74 -5.21
CA LEU A 77 -2.16 -9.74 -4.71
C LEU A 77 -2.80 -10.24 -3.41
N ILE A 78 -2.75 -9.40 -2.39
CA ILE A 78 -3.21 -9.70 -1.03
C ILE A 78 -4.31 -8.70 -0.65
N PRO A 79 -5.57 -8.94 -1.05
CA PRO A 79 -6.68 -8.14 -0.60
C PRO A 79 -6.99 -8.44 0.87
N GLY A 80 -7.14 -7.39 1.67
CA GLY A 80 -7.59 -7.45 3.05
C GLY A 80 -8.87 -6.66 3.26
N TYR A 81 -9.79 -7.13 4.10
CA TYR A 81 -11.02 -6.41 4.41
C TYR A 81 -11.33 -6.42 5.90
N LYS A 82 -11.57 -5.23 6.47
CA LYS A 82 -12.03 -5.07 7.85
C LYS A 82 -13.53 -5.39 7.92
N LEU A 83 -13.85 -6.60 8.37
CA LEU A 83 -15.24 -7.06 8.55
C LEU A 83 -15.93 -6.37 9.73
N SER A 84 -15.19 -6.11 10.81
CA SER A 84 -15.64 -5.36 11.99
C SER A 84 -14.45 -4.80 12.77
N ASP A 85 -14.67 -4.15 13.92
CA ASP A 85 -13.59 -3.70 14.80
C ASP A 85 -12.73 -4.85 15.35
N ASN A 86 -13.25 -6.07 15.34
CA ASN A 86 -12.60 -7.25 15.91
C ASN A 86 -12.38 -8.36 14.87
N ALA A 87 -12.73 -8.15 13.60
CA ALA A 87 -12.62 -9.19 12.58
C ALA A 87 -12.04 -8.67 11.26
N TYR A 88 -11.13 -9.44 10.69
CA TYR A 88 -10.39 -9.11 9.47
C TYR A 88 -10.36 -10.30 8.53
N PHE A 89 -10.68 -10.08 7.27
CA PHE A 89 -10.52 -11.05 6.19
C PHE A 89 -9.22 -10.77 5.43
N ASN A 90 -8.51 -11.82 5.05
CA ASN A 90 -7.36 -11.76 4.15
C ASN A 90 -7.45 -12.88 3.12
N ALA A 91 -7.04 -12.57 1.90
CA ALA A 91 -6.74 -13.58 0.90
C ALA A 91 -5.41 -13.27 0.22
N GLU A 92 -4.83 -14.28 -0.41
CA GLU A 92 -3.64 -14.19 -1.23
C GLU A 92 -3.95 -14.85 -2.57
N ILE A 93 -3.86 -14.07 -3.64
CA ILE A 93 -4.09 -14.50 -5.02
C ILE A 93 -2.75 -14.40 -5.73
N GLU A 94 -2.21 -15.53 -6.15
CA GLU A 94 -0.94 -15.61 -6.88
C GLU A 94 -1.22 -15.85 -8.37
N ILE A 95 -0.45 -15.18 -9.22
CA ILE A 95 -0.36 -15.41 -10.65
C ILE A 95 1.09 -15.79 -10.94
N GLU A 96 1.34 -17.05 -11.26
CA GLU A 96 2.68 -17.60 -11.50
C GLU A 96 2.89 -17.90 -12.99
N HIS A 97 4.11 -17.68 -13.47
CA HIS A 97 4.62 -18.15 -14.75
C HIS A 97 5.67 -19.26 -14.50
N GLY A 98 5.38 -20.46 -14.99
CA GLY A 98 6.22 -21.65 -14.80
C GLY A 98 5.44 -22.86 -14.28
N GLY A 99 4.42 -22.60 -13.45
CA GLY A 99 3.47 -23.59 -12.92
C GLY A 99 4.09 -24.50 -11.86
N VAL A 100 3.26 -25.23 -11.12
CA VAL A 100 3.71 -26.01 -9.93
C VAL A 100 4.52 -27.28 -10.24
N ASP A 101 4.62 -27.68 -11.50
CA ASP A 101 5.30 -28.92 -11.90
C ASP A 101 6.45 -28.57 -12.83
N ASP A 102 7.57 -29.30 -12.80
CA ASP A 102 8.77 -29.06 -13.62
C ASP A 102 8.86 -30.04 -14.80
N LYS A 103 7.87 -30.93 -14.95
CA LYS A 103 7.98 -32.13 -15.79
C LYS A 103 7.51 -32.01 -17.24
N ASP A 104 6.98 -30.87 -17.68
CA ASP A 104 6.44 -30.75 -19.04
C ASP A 104 6.88 -29.42 -19.70
N ASP A 105 7.51 -29.49 -20.87
CA ASP A 105 8.06 -28.37 -21.66
C ASP A 105 6.95 -27.55 -22.38
N SER A 106 5.74 -27.56 -21.82
CA SER A 106 4.60 -26.82 -22.36
C SER A 106 4.80 -25.31 -22.16
N ARG A 107 4.53 -24.52 -23.19
CA ARG A 107 4.63 -23.04 -23.15
C ARG A 107 3.47 -22.35 -22.41
N PHE A 108 2.59 -23.12 -21.78
CA PHE A 108 1.35 -22.64 -21.13
C PHE A 108 1.19 -23.21 -19.71
N ARG A 109 2.18 -23.00 -18.84
CA ARG A 109 2.14 -23.42 -17.43
C ARG A 109 1.83 -22.28 -16.46
N GLY A 110 1.27 -21.18 -16.94
CA GLY A 110 0.87 -20.11 -16.04
C GLY A 110 -0.25 -20.60 -15.12
N GLU A 111 -0.18 -20.24 -13.84
CA GLU A 111 -1.18 -20.64 -12.85
C GLU A 111 -1.77 -19.42 -12.14
N VAL A 112 -3.02 -19.56 -11.70
CA VAL A 112 -3.67 -18.62 -10.79
C VAL A 112 -4.10 -19.40 -9.56
N GLU A 113 -3.55 -19.05 -8.42
CA GLU A 113 -3.75 -19.75 -7.16
C GLU A 113 -4.38 -18.86 -6.09
N ILE A 114 -5.09 -19.49 -5.16
CA ILE A 114 -5.50 -18.86 -3.90
C ILE A 114 -4.70 -19.55 -2.80
N GLU A 115 -3.58 -18.94 -2.40
CA GLU A 115 -2.69 -19.54 -1.39
C GLU A 115 -3.23 -19.37 0.04
N GLN A 116 -3.86 -18.23 0.30
CA GLN A 116 -4.43 -17.90 1.60
C GLN A 116 -5.87 -17.43 1.42
N PHE A 117 -6.75 -17.89 2.29
CA PHE A 117 -8.14 -17.44 2.34
C PHE A 117 -8.67 -17.65 3.76
N TYR A 118 -8.60 -16.62 4.60
CA TYR A 118 -9.00 -16.76 5.99
C TYR A 118 -9.56 -15.47 6.58
N SER A 119 -10.27 -15.62 7.70
CA SER A 119 -10.67 -14.52 8.57
C SER A 119 -10.08 -14.71 9.96
N ASP A 120 -9.53 -13.63 10.51
CA ASP A 120 -9.09 -13.52 11.89
C ASP A 120 -10.16 -12.80 12.72
N VAL A 121 -10.44 -13.33 13.91
CA VAL A 121 -11.32 -12.71 14.90
C VAL A 121 -10.57 -12.55 16.22
N LYS A 122 -10.44 -11.32 16.69
CA LYS A 122 -9.88 -11.01 18.00
C LYS A 122 -10.90 -11.34 19.08
N ILE A 123 -10.59 -12.35 19.89
CA ILE A 123 -11.43 -12.78 21.02
C ILE A 123 -11.13 -11.93 22.25
N ASN A 124 -9.85 -11.71 22.54
CA ASN A 124 -9.36 -10.85 23.61
C ASN A 124 -7.93 -10.36 23.30
N ASP A 125 -7.26 -9.72 24.24
CA ASP A 125 -5.92 -9.15 24.02
C ASP A 125 -4.81 -10.20 23.83
N TRP A 126 -5.07 -11.46 24.15
CA TRP A 126 -4.09 -12.55 24.10
C TRP A 126 -4.43 -13.64 23.08
N LEU A 127 -5.63 -13.58 22.50
CA LEU A 127 -6.17 -14.66 21.66
C LEU A 127 -6.87 -14.10 20.41
N ASN A 128 -6.41 -14.58 19.27
CA ASN A 128 -7.09 -14.47 17.99
C ASN A 128 -7.46 -15.88 17.51
N TRP A 129 -8.64 -16.01 16.93
CA TRP A 129 -9.03 -17.21 16.21
C TRP A 129 -8.94 -16.94 14.71
N ARG A 130 -8.32 -17.86 13.97
CA ARG A 130 -8.20 -17.83 12.51
C ARG A 130 -9.04 -18.95 11.92
N SER A 131 -9.87 -18.65 10.91
CA SER A 131 -10.53 -19.69 10.12
C SER A 131 -9.50 -20.46 9.29
N LEU A 132 -9.61 -21.79 9.26
CA LEU A 132 -8.82 -22.67 8.40
C LEU A 132 -9.38 -22.71 6.97
#